data_AF-Q1N3P6-F1
#
_entry.id   AF-Q1N3P6-F1
#
_cell.length_a   1.000
_cell.length_b   1.000
_cell.length_c   1.000
_cell.angle_alpha   90.00
_cell.angle_beta   90.00
_cell.angle_gamma   90.00
#
_symmetry.space_group_name_H-M   'P 1'
#
loop_
_entity.id
_entity.type
_entity.pdbx_description
1 polymer ?
#
loop_
_entity_poly.entity_id
_entity_poly.type
_entity_poly.pdbx_seq_one_letter_code
_entity_poly.pdbx_strand_id
1 'polypeptide(L)'
;MRILLCAIIFCLSFSAYSNEYLLRHIVATSQAMSSLYMKGLSQGSNRYEKDFVQYRQNAQANLQMLQQEDNKLFQDLSERWQLFSDKLALTYSEEYGWDIDSAIRRDFRGYLSNTYEIARERAQTFDSEILKRLYASVQVEAMVARFLDIASTYNGTFSLSLSDAEKLDIQQANEIFKSTLEELKGQSSAEKNMQTAARKWEFVEKNVIGEASQGAFFLVYATKTRITNILIPSLNTTVSSDF
;
A
#
# COMPACT_ATOMS: atom_id res chain seq x y z
N MET A 1 -33.67 14.91 -35.03
CA MET A 1 -33.58 13.61 -34.32
C MET A 1 -32.15 13.13 -34.10
N ARG A 2 -31.25 13.16 -35.10
CA ARG A 2 -29.83 12.74 -34.95
C ARG A 2 -29.02 13.56 -33.93
N ILE A 3 -29.24 14.88 -33.84
CA ILE A 3 -28.54 15.77 -32.90
C ILE A 3 -28.98 15.53 -31.45
N LEU A 4 -30.25 15.16 -31.23
CA LEU A 4 -30.78 14.82 -29.90
C LEU A 4 -30.19 13.51 -29.38
N LEU A 5 -29.94 12.54 -30.27
CA LEU A 5 -29.33 11.25 -29.91
C LEU A 5 -27.86 11.41 -29.46
N CYS A 6 -27.08 12.28 -30.11
CA CYS A 6 -25.70 12.56 -29.70
C CYS A 6 -25.61 13.24 -28.33
N ALA A 7 -26.56 14.11 -27.99
CA ALA A 7 -26.60 14.77 -26.69
C ALA A 7 -26.93 13.81 -25.53
N ILE A 8 -27.80 12.81 -25.77
CA ILE A 8 -28.16 11.79 -24.77
C ILE A 8 -26.99 10.81 -24.53
N ILE A 9 -26.22 10.46 -25.57
CA ILE A 9 -25.02 9.60 -25.44
C ILE A 9 -23.89 10.32 -24.68
N PHE A 10 -23.72 11.64 -24.89
CA PHE A 10 -22.73 12.43 -24.15
C PHE A 10 -23.09 12.58 -22.67
N CYS A 11 -24.38 12.63 -22.32
CA CYS A 11 -24.86 12.69 -20.93
C CYS A 11 -24.86 11.33 -20.19
N LEU A 12 -24.60 10.22 -20.88
CA LEU A 12 -24.44 8.89 -20.27
C LEU A 12 -22.96 8.49 -20.11
N SER A 13 -22.03 9.36 -20.49
CA SER A 13 -20.58 9.16 -20.32
C SER A 13 -20.07 9.60 -18.94
N PHE A 14 -20.98 9.84 -17.99
CA PHE A 14 -20.62 10.35 -16.67
C PHE A 14 -20.04 9.24 -15.77
N SER A 15 -18.79 9.49 -15.36
CA SER A 15 -18.02 8.81 -14.33
C SER A 15 -17.85 7.29 -14.52
N ALA A 16 -16.98 6.90 -15.45
CA ALA A 16 -16.12 5.77 -15.12
C ALA A 16 -15.32 6.21 -13.88
N TYR A 17 -15.70 5.71 -12.70
CA TYR A 17 -14.94 5.91 -11.47
C TYR A 17 -13.55 5.35 -11.74
N SER A 18 -12.61 6.25 -12.01
CA SER A 18 -11.20 5.89 -11.88
C SER A 18 -11.02 5.50 -10.42
N ASN A 19 -10.40 4.36 -10.15
CA ASN A 19 -10.00 3.95 -8.79
C ASN A 19 -8.51 4.24 -8.58
N GLU A 20 -7.91 5.05 -9.45
CA GLU A 20 -6.49 5.31 -9.47
C GLU A 20 -6.05 6.02 -8.19
N TYR A 21 -6.74 7.09 -7.76
CA TYR A 21 -6.33 7.82 -6.56
C TYR A 21 -6.58 7.02 -5.28
N LEU A 22 -7.62 6.18 -5.23
CA LEU A 22 -7.80 5.21 -4.13
C LEU A 22 -6.60 4.26 -4.03
N LEU A 23 -6.23 3.59 -5.12
CA LEU A 23 -5.13 2.63 -5.10
C LEU A 23 -3.79 3.31 -4.81
N ARG A 24 -3.53 4.50 -5.38
CA ARG A 24 -2.33 5.29 -5.09
C ARG A 24 -2.27 5.75 -3.63
N HIS A 25 -3.40 6.14 -3.06
CA HIS A 25 -3.50 6.48 -1.65
C HIS A 25 -3.13 5.27 -0.77
N ILE A 26 -3.67 4.08 -1.06
CA ILE A 26 -3.38 2.86 -0.29
C ILE A 26 -1.89 2.47 -0.41
N VAL A 27 -1.31 2.56 -1.61
CA VAL A 27 0.12 2.32 -1.84
C VAL A 27 0.96 3.30 -1.00
N ALA A 28 0.68 4.59 -1.07
CA ALA A 28 1.43 5.61 -0.33
C ALA A 28 1.27 5.45 1.20
N THR A 29 0.06 5.12 1.68
CA THR A 29 -0.23 4.81 3.09
C THR A 29 0.60 3.61 3.57
N SER A 30 0.65 2.54 2.78
CA SER A 30 1.46 1.34 3.05
C SER A 30 2.96 1.64 3.05
N GLN A 31 3.41 2.49 2.11
CA GLN A 31 4.80 2.95 2.04
C GLN A 31 5.19 3.83 3.22
N ALA A 32 4.30 4.72 3.66
CA ALA A 32 4.49 5.50 4.88
C ALA A 32 4.60 4.58 6.10
N MET A 33 3.68 3.61 6.23
CA MET A 33 3.69 2.65 7.33
C MET A 33 4.99 1.83 7.39
N SER A 34 5.38 1.22 6.27
CA SER A 34 6.62 0.45 6.18
C SER A 34 7.86 1.30 6.47
N SER A 35 7.90 2.55 6.01
CA SER A 35 9.03 3.46 6.27
C SER A 35 9.09 3.88 7.74
N LEU A 36 7.94 4.15 8.35
CA LEU A 36 7.85 4.47 9.79
C LEU A 36 8.43 3.32 10.62
N TYR A 37 8.00 2.08 10.38
CA TYR A 37 8.52 0.93 11.12
C TYR A 37 9.98 0.60 10.78
N MET A 38 10.42 0.83 9.53
CA MET A 38 11.84 0.72 9.19
C MET A 38 12.70 1.74 9.94
N LYS A 39 12.23 2.96 10.22
CA LYS A 39 12.95 3.91 11.09
C LYS A 39 13.21 3.28 12.46
N GLY A 40 12.20 2.65 13.07
CA GLY A 40 12.37 1.96 14.35
C GLY A 40 13.32 0.76 14.29
N LEU A 41 13.08 -0.15 13.34
CA LEU A 41 13.88 -1.37 13.14
C LEU A 41 15.35 -1.09 12.76
N SER A 42 15.62 0.07 12.16
CA SER A 42 16.97 0.54 11.82
C SER A 42 17.60 1.43 12.89
N GLN A 43 17.07 1.43 14.11
CA GLN A 43 17.59 2.21 15.24
C GLN A 43 17.59 3.73 14.99
N GLY A 44 16.58 4.23 14.28
CA GLY A 44 16.34 5.66 14.08
C GLY A 44 16.96 6.23 12.81
N SER A 45 17.21 5.43 11.77
CA SER A 45 17.84 5.94 10.54
C SER A 45 17.02 7.05 9.87
N ASN A 46 17.65 8.22 9.70
CA ASN A 46 17.07 9.41 9.06
C ASN A 46 16.60 9.17 7.62
N ARG A 47 17.13 8.15 6.93
CA ARG A 47 16.67 7.79 5.59
C ARG A 47 15.18 7.42 5.61
N TYR A 48 14.78 6.54 6.50
CA TYR A 48 13.40 6.06 6.55
C TYR A 48 12.44 7.10 7.12
N GLU A 49 12.95 8.07 7.88
CA GLU A 49 12.18 9.27 8.26
C GLU A 49 11.83 10.13 7.04
N LYS A 50 12.81 10.38 6.16
CA LYS A 50 12.55 11.13 4.92
C LYS A 50 11.54 10.40 4.03
N ASP A 51 11.73 9.09 3.85
CA ASP A 51 10.80 8.24 3.10
C ASP A 51 9.39 8.32 3.72
N PHE A 52 9.27 8.18 5.04
CA PHE A 52 7.99 8.28 5.76
C PHE A 52 7.29 9.62 5.51
N VAL A 53 8.00 10.74 5.68
CA VAL A 53 7.44 12.08 5.47
C VAL A 53 6.94 12.23 4.04
N GLN A 54 7.74 11.82 3.05
CA GLN A 54 7.36 11.89 1.64
C GLN A 54 6.13 11.04 1.34
N TYR A 55 6.11 9.78 1.78
CA TYR A 55 4.99 8.88 1.52
C TYR A 55 3.71 9.32 2.24
N ARG A 56 3.81 9.88 3.44
CA ARG A 56 2.65 10.47 4.14
C ARG A 56 2.07 11.66 3.37
N GLN A 57 2.92 12.53 2.82
CA GLN A 57 2.48 13.63 1.95
C GLN A 57 1.83 13.11 0.67
N ASN A 58 2.41 12.10 0.03
CA ASN A 58 1.83 11.47 -1.15
C ASN A 58 0.47 10.82 -0.84
N ALA A 59 0.32 10.17 0.32
CA ALA A 59 -0.95 9.60 0.76
C ALA A 59 -2.02 10.70 0.90
N GLN A 60 -1.67 11.82 1.55
CA GLN A 60 -2.56 12.97 1.68
C GLN A 60 -2.96 13.56 0.32
N ALA A 61 -2.00 13.73 -0.59
CA ALA A 61 -2.26 14.28 -1.92
C ALA A 61 -3.20 13.38 -2.74
N ASN A 62 -2.98 12.06 -2.74
CA ASN A 62 -3.86 11.12 -3.43
C ASN A 62 -5.24 11.05 -2.78
N LEU A 63 -5.33 11.17 -1.45
CA LEU A 63 -6.62 11.27 -0.76
C LEU A 63 -7.40 12.52 -1.18
N GLN A 64 -6.74 13.66 -1.36
CA GLN A 64 -7.40 14.86 -1.88
C GLN A 64 -7.89 14.67 -3.32
N MET A 65 -7.09 14.01 -4.17
CA MET A 65 -7.49 13.74 -5.55
C MET A 65 -8.65 12.73 -5.65
N LEU A 66 -8.78 11.81 -4.69
CA LEU A 66 -9.92 10.89 -4.58
C LEU A 66 -11.26 11.64 -4.50
N GLN A 67 -11.28 12.89 -4.04
CA GLN A 67 -12.50 13.72 -4.07
C GLN A 67 -13.11 13.83 -5.47
N GLN A 68 -12.28 13.84 -6.52
CA GLN A 68 -12.70 13.94 -7.92
C GLN A 68 -13.30 12.62 -8.43
N GLU A 69 -12.89 11.49 -7.87
CA GLU A 69 -13.35 10.15 -8.23
C GLU A 69 -14.59 9.77 -7.39
N ASP A 70 -14.50 9.87 -6.07
CA ASP A 70 -15.53 9.41 -5.12
C ASP A 70 -15.56 10.32 -3.89
N ASN A 71 -16.33 11.42 -3.96
CA ASN A 71 -16.41 12.40 -2.87
C ASN A 71 -16.94 11.80 -1.56
N LYS A 72 -17.81 10.78 -1.61
CA LYS A 72 -18.33 10.14 -0.40
C LYS A 72 -17.24 9.34 0.29
N LEU A 73 -16.49 8.54 -0.47
CA LEU A 73 -15.36 7.79 0.06
C LEU A 73 -14.25 8.73 0.56
N PHE A 74 -13.97 9.82 -0.16
CA PHE A 74 -13.05 10.85 0.28
C PHE A 74 -13.42 11.41 1.66
N GLN A 75 -14.70 11.77 1.88
CA GLN A 75 -15.14 12.30 3.17
C GLN A 75 -14.89 11.32 4.32
N ASP A 76 -15.29 10.06 4.16
CA ASP A 76 -15.08 9.01 5.17
C ASP A 76 -13.58 8.76 5.44
N LEU A 77 -12.78 8.62 4.38
CA LEU A 77 -11.35 8.35 4.53
C LEU A 77 -10.57 9.56 5.05
N SER A 78 -10.95 10.78 4.68
CA SER A 78 -10.31 12.02 5.17
C SER A 78 -10.58 12.23 6.65
N GLU A 79 -11.81 12.01 7.11
CA GLU A 79 -12.13 12.10 8.54
C GLU A 79 -11.27 11.14 9.35
N ARG A 80 -11.22 9.87 8.95
CA ARG A 80 -10.43 8.84 9.65
C ARG A 80 -8.92 9.11 9.60
N TRP A 81 -8.39 9.54 8.45
CA TRP A 81 -6.96 9.82 8.28
C TRP A 81 -6.48 10.97 9.19
N GLN A 82 -7.30 12.00 9.35
CA GLN A 82 -6.97 13.17 10.19
C GLN A 82 -6.89 12.84 11.69
N LEU A 83 -7.55 11.78 12.16
CA LEU A 83 -7.55 11.42 13.58
C LEU A 83 -6.15 11.03 14.10
N PHE A 84 -5.30 10.48 13.23
CA PHE A 84 -4.00 9.92 13.63
C PHE A 84 -2.80 10.40 12.80
N SER A 85 -2.99 10.88 11.56
CA SER A 85 -1.86 11.10 10.62
C SER A 85 -0.80 12.10 11.11
N ASP A 86 -1.21 13.16 11.81
CA ASP A 86 -0.30 14.14 12.41
C ASP A 86 0.39 13.64 13.68
N LYS A 87 -0.13 12.56 14.28
CA LYS A 87 0.40 11.92 15.49
C LYS A 87 1.34 10.75 15.17
N LEU A 88 1.50 10.40 13.90
CA LEU A 88 2.42 9.36 13.45
C LEU A 88 3.88 9.81 13.64
N ALA A 89 4.42 9.50 14.81
CA ALA A 89 5.81 9.76 15.16
C ALA A 89 6.37 8.60 15.99
N LEU A 90 7.63 8.23 15.71
CA LEU A 90 8.39 7.36 16.58
C LEU A 90 9.09 8.21 17.65
N THR A 91 8.94 7.80 18.90
CA THR A 91 9.66 8.35 20.05
C THR A 91 10.64 7.30 20.56
N TYR A 92 11.81 7.75 21.01
CA TYR A 92 12.79 6.88 21.64
C TYR A 92 12.55 6.83 23.15
N SER A 93 12.57 5.63 23.72
CA SER A 93 12.63 5.39 25.16
C SER A 93 13.68 4.33 25.47
N GLU A 94 14.28 4.36 26.66
CA GLU A 94 15.28 3.35 27.06
C GLU A 94 14.65 1.96 27.23
N GLU A 95 13.38 1.90 27.64
CA GLU A 95 12.65 0.65 27.89
C GLU A 95 12.16 -0.01 26.59
N TYR A 96 11.69 0.79 25.63
CA TYR A 96 11.03 0.29 24.42
C TYR A 96 11.73 0.67 23.12
N GLY A 97 12.92 1.27 23.17
CA GLY A 97 13.63 1.74 21.98
C GLY A 97 12.81 2.77 21.20
N TRP A 98 12.93 2.73 19.87
CA TRP A 98 12.09 3.52 18.98
C TRP A 98 10.71 2.88 18.83
N ASP A 99 9.69 3.49 19.40
CA ASP A 99 8.32 2.99 19.32
C ASP A 99 7.31 4.11 19.03
N ILE A 100 6.10 3.72 18.63
CA ILE A 100 4.96 4.61 18.40
C ILE A 100 3.91 4.36 19.49
N ASP A 101 3.15 5.39 19.83
CA ASP A 101 2.00 5.23 20.72
C ASP A 101 1.09 4.08 20.24
N SER A 102 0.75 3.18 21.18
CA SER A 102 0.02 1.95 20.88
C SER A 102 -1.38 2.19 20.29
N ALA A 103 -2.04 3.30 20.67
CA ALA A 103 -3.33 3.66 20.11
C ALA A 103 -3.18 4.17 18.67
N ILE A 104 -2.19 5.03 18.43
CA ILE A 104 -1.88 5.51 17.08
C ILE A 104 -1.45 4.37 16.15
N ARG A 105 -0.64 3.41 16.62
CA ARG A 105 -0.28 2.20 15.86
C ARG A 105 -1.53 1.43 15.42
N ARG A 106 -2.44 1.19 16.36
CA ARG A 106 -3.69 0.46 16.11
C ARG A 106 -4.58 1.21 15.12
N ASP A 107 -4.72 2.53 15.26
CA ASP A 107 -5.51 3.35 14.35
C ASP A 107 -4.93 3.33 12.92
N PHE A 108 -3.60 3.43 12.80
CA PHE A 108 -2.92 3.37 11.51
C PHE A 108 -3.08 2.01 10.83
N ARG A 109 -2.90 0.92 11.59
CA ARG A 109 -3.12 -0.46 11.13
C ARG A 109 -4.57 -0.68 10.68
N GLY A 110 -5.53 -0.25 11.49
CA GLY A 110 -6.95 -0.37 11.18
C GLY A 110 -7.30 0.41 9.92
N TYR A 111 -6.74 1.62 9.76
CA TYR A 111 -6.92 2.42 8.55
C TYR A 111 -6.40 1.70 7.28
N LEU A 112 -5.17 1.16 7.32
CA LEU A 112 -4.64 0.39 6.20
C LEU A 112 -5.51 -0.83 5.87
N SER A 113 -5.93 -1.58 6.89
CA SER A 113 -6.73 -2.80 6.72
C SER A 113 -8.10 -2.48 6.10
N ASN A 114 -8.76 -1.41 6.58
CA ASN A 114 -10.03 -0.94 6.03
C ASN A 114 -9.89 -0.47 4.58
N THR A 115 -8.87 0.34 4.26
CA THR A 115 -8.69 0.86 2.90
C THR A 115 -8.31 -0.24 1.91
N TYR A 116 -7.51 -1.22 2.34
CA TYR A 116 -7.23 -2.42 1.57
C TYR A 116 -8.51 -3.23 1.28
N GLU A 117 -9.38 -3.43 2.27
CA GLU A 117 -10.65 -4.13 2.09
C GLU A 117 -11.54 -3.44 1.05
N ILE A 118 -11.62 -2.10 1.08
CA ILE A 118 -12.36 -1.32 0.07
C ILE A 118 -11.80 -1.56 -1.34
N ALA A 119 -10.47 -1.59 -1.50
CA ALA A 119 -9.86 -1.91 -2.80
C ALA A 119 -10.16 -3.35 -3.23
N ARG A 120 -10.14 -4.31 -2.30
CA ARG A 120 -10.47 -5.71 -2.56
C ARG A 120 -11.92 -5.87 -3.04
N GLU A 121 -12.86 -5.21 -2.39
CA GLU A 121 -14.28 -5.22 -2.79
C GLU A 121 -14.51 -4.62 -4.18
N ARG A 122 -13.68 -3.64 -4.58
CA ARG A 122 -13.74 -2.99 -5.89
C ARG A 122 -12.89 -3.67 -6.96
N ALA A 123 -12.19 -4.76 -6.65
CA ALA A 123 -11.20 -5.37 -7.52
C ALA A 123 -11.72 -5.73 -8.92
N GLN A 124 -13.01 -6.11 -9.02
CA GLN A 124 -13.66 -6.44 -10.30
C GLN A 124 -13.78 -5.25 -11.26
N THR A 125 -13.54 -4.02 -10.80
CA THR A 125 -13.59 -2.80 -11.63
C THR A 125 -12.22 -2.38 -12.17
N PHE A 126 -11.16 -3.11 -11.83
CA PHE A 126 -9.78 -2.78 -12.19
C PHE A 126 -9.38 -3.42 -13.53
N ASP A 127 -10.05 -3.03 -14.60
CA ASP A 127 -9.89 -3.70 -15.90
C ASP A 127 -8.72 -3.19 -16.74
N SER A 128 -8.26 -1.95 -16.49
CA SER A 128 -7.14 -1.37 -17.22
C SER A 128 -5.79 -1.90 -16.72
N GLU A 129 -4.80 -2.00 -17.60
CA GLU A 129 -3.45 -2.43 -17.23
C GLU A 129 -2.85 -1.61 -16.08
N ILE A 130 -3.09 -0.29 -16.09
CA ILE A 130 -2.62 0.64 -15.05
C ILE A 130 -3.27 0.31 -13.70
N LEU A 131 -4.59 0.10 -13.68
CA LEU A 131 -5.30 -0.24 -12.44
C LEU A 131 -4.89 -1.61 -11.90
N LYS A 132 -4.66 -2.60 -12.77
CA LYS A 132 -4.14 -3.92 -12.36
C LYS A 132 -2.75 -3.82 -11.74
N ARG A 133 -1.85 -3.00 -12.32
CA ARG A 133 -0.51 -2.73 -11.76
C ARG A 133 -0.58 -2.00 -10.42
N LEU A 134 -1.48 -1.03 -10.29
CA LEU A 134 -1.79 -0.34 -9.03
C LEU A 134 -2.31 -1.30 -7.98
N TYR A 135 -3.24 -2.17 -8.35
CA TYR A 135 -3.78 -3.14 -7.43
C TYR A 135 -2.72 -4.17 -7.00
N ALA A 136 -1.90 -4.67 -7.93
CA ALA A 136 -0.74 -5.51 -7.58
C ALA A 136 0.23 -4.78 -6.62
N SER A 137 0.42 -3.47 -6.80
CA SER A 137 1.25 -2.65 -5.89
C SER A 137 0.61 -2.51 -4.51
N VAL A 138 -0.73 -2.36 -4.43
CA VAL A 138 -1.48 -2.39 -3.16
C VAL A 138 -1.23 -3.70 -2.43
N GLN A 139 -1.31 -4.84 -3.11
CA GLN A 139 -1.10 -6.15 -2.49
C GLN A 139 0.28 -6.25 -1.82
N VAL A 140 1.35 -6.00 -2.59
CA VAL A 140 2.72 -6.17 -2.09
C VAL A 140 3.07 -5.16 -0.99
N GLU A 141 2.65 -3.90 -1.14
CA GLU A 141 2.94 -2.85 -0.16
C GLU A 141 2.16 -3.06 1.14
N ALA A 142 0.88 -3.44 1.07
CA ALA A 142 0.07 -3.70 2.26
C ALA A 142 0.57 -4.93 3.04
N MET A 143 0.91 -6.03 2.34
CA MET A 143 1.49 -7.21 2.97
C MET A 143 2.79 -6.88 3.70
N VAL A 144 3.68 -6.11 3.06
CA VAL A 144 4.97 -5.73 3.66
C VAL A 144 4.80 -4.73 4.80
N ALA A 145 3.86 -3.79 4.69
CA ALA A 145 3.52 -2.89 5.78
C ALA A 145 3.06 -3.68 7.02
N ARG A 146 2.19 -4.69 6.85
CA ARG A 146 1.76 -5.58 7.92
C ARG A 146 2.92 -6.39 8.52
N PHE A 147 3.80 -6.93 7.68
CA PHE A 147 4.98 -7.65 8.16
C PHE A 147 5.90 -6.75 9.01
N LEU A 148 6.19 -5.53 8.56
CA LEU A 148 7.07 -4.61 9.29
C LEU A 148 6.43 -4.05 10.57
N ASP A 149 5.12 -3.82 10.54
CA ASP A 149 4.33 -3.47 11.72
C ASP A 149 4.49 -4.54 12.80
N ILE A 150 4.18 -5.80 12.48
CA ILE A 150 4.31 -6.95 13.38
C ILE A 150 5.76 -7.10 13.88
N ALA A 151 6.73 -7.06 12.96
CA ALA A 151 8.15 -7.19 13.29
C ALA A 151 8.68 -6.07 14.20
N SER A 152 8.05 -4.89 14.16
CA SER A 152 8.38 -3.75 15.04
C SER A 152 7.75 -3.83 16.43
N THR A 153 6.86 -4.80 16.68
CA THR A 153 6.19 -4.95 17.99
C THR A 153 6.86 -6.00 18.86
N TYR A 154 6.83 -5.79 20.18
CA TYR A 154 7.27 -6.76 21.18
C TYR A 154 6.47 -8.07 21.15
N ASN A 155 5.16 -7.97 20.92
CA ASN A 155 4.23 -9.09 20.99
C ASN A 155 4.01 -9.79 19.64
N GLY A 156 4.70 -9.36 18.57
CA GLY A 156 4.56 -9.93 17.24
C GLY A 156 3.10 -10.02 16.79
N THR A 157 2.70 -11.19 16.29
CA THR A 157 1.34 -11.44 15.77
C THR A 157 0.24 -11.32 16.82
N PHE A 158 0.55 -11.49 18.12
CA PHE A 158 -0.42 -11.25 19.20
C PHE A 158 -0.87 -9.78 19.30
N SER A 159 -0.15 -8.85 18.67
CA SER A 159 -0.57 -7.45 18.60
C SER A 159 -1.70 -7.21 17.59
N LEU A 160 -2.02 -8.18 16.73
CA LEU A 160 -2.97 -8.05 15.64
C LEU A 160 -4.40 -8.43 16.10
N SER A 161 -5.38 -7.56 15.82
CA SER A 161 -6.79 -7.88 16.08
C SER A 161 -7.33 -8.86 15.03
N LEU A 162 -8.32 -9.68 15.40
CA LEU A 162 -8.98 -10.60 14.45
C LEU A 162 -9.57 -9.85 13.25
N SER A 163 -10.23 -8.71 13.50
CA SER A 163 -10.82 -7.91 12.41
C SER A 163 -9.76 -7.39 11.43
N ASP A 164 -8.60 -6.93 11.93
CA ASP A 164 -7.52 -6.49 11.05
C ASP A 164 -6.90 -7.65 10.25
N ALA A 165 -6.86 -8.86 10.83
CA ALA A 165 -6.38 -10.06 10.17
C ALA A 165 -7.31 -10.50 9.03
N GLU A 166 -8.63 -10.44 9.23
CA GLU A 166 -9.63 -10.82 8.22
C GLU A 166 -9.70 -9.83 7.04
N LYS A 167 -9.55 -8.54 7.33
CA LYS A 167 -9.60 -7.47 6.31
C LYS A 167 -8.40 -7.49 5.39
N LEU A 168 -7.21 -7.70 5.96
CA LEU A 168 -5.95 -7.89 5.23
C LEU A 168 -5.38 -9.27 5.57
N ASP A 169 -5.94 -10.27 4.92
CA ASP A 169 -5.44 -11.65 4.92
C ASP A 169 -4.22 -11.73 3.98
N ILE A 170 -3.06 -12.07 4.54
CA ILE A 170 -1.77 -12.05 3.84
C ILE A 170 -1.66 -13.21 2.84
N GLN A 171 -2.24 -14.37 3.15
CA GLN A 171 -2.26 -15.51 2.24
C GLN A 171 -3.12 -15.19 1.02
N GLN A 172 -4.33 -14.66 1.24
CA GLN A 172 -5.22 -14.22 0.16
C GLN A 172 -4.60 -13.09 -0.68
N ALA A 173 -4.00 -12.08 -0.03
CA ALA A 173 -3.34 -10.98 -0.72
C ALA A 173 -2.20 -11.47 -1.64
N ASN A 174 -1.44 -12.47 -1.19
CA ASN A 174 -0.39 -13.08 -1.98
C ASN A 174 -0.92 -13.84 -3.21
N GLU A 175 -1.98 -14.62 -3.04
CA GLU A 175 -2.62 -15.33 -4.15
C GLU A 175 -3.15 -14.36 -5.20
N ILE A 176 -3.82 -13.28 -4.74
CA ILE A 176 -4.29 -12.20 -5.62
C ILE A 176 -3.11 -11.56 -6.36
N PHE A 177 -2.04 -11.18 -5.64
CA PHE A 177 -0.85 -10.58 -6.25
C PHE A 177 -0.27 -11.45 -7.36
N LYS A 178 -0.04 -12.73 -7.08
CA LYS A 178 0.51 -13.69 -8.05
C LYS A 178 -0.41 -13.83 -9.27
N SER A 179 -1.71 -13.98 -9.04
CA SER A 179 -2.71 -14.09 -10.11
C SER A 179 -2.71 -12.83 -11.01
N THR A 180 -2.69 -11.63 -10.42
CA THR A 180 -2.61 -10.38 -11.17
C THR A 180 -1.32 -10.26 -11.99
N LEU A 181 -0.18 -10.72 -11.48
CA LEU A 181 1.06 -10.75 -12.27
C LEU A 181 0.96 -11.71 -13.46
N GLU A 182 0.37 -12.90 -13.29
CA GLU A 182 0.17 -13.84 -14.40
C GLU A 182 -0.76 -13.24 -15.47
N GLU A 183 -1.84 -12.59 -15.05
CA GLU A 183 -2.74 -11.90 -15.98
C GLU A 183 -2.01 -10.80 -16.76
N LEU A 184 -1.23 -9.96 -16.07
CA LEU A 184 -0.46 -8.87 -16.68
C LEU A 184 0.62 -9.38 -17.65
N LYS A 185 1.18 -10.58 -17.43
CA LYS A 185 2.09 -11.23 -18.39
C LYS A 185 1.39 -11.56 -19.70
N GLY A 186 0.15 -12.06 -19.63
CA GLY A 186 -0.64 -12.43 -20.81
C GLY A 186 -1.15 -11.24 -21.63
N GLN A 187 -1.15 -10.03 -21.05
CA GLN A 187 -1.77 -8.84 -21.65
C GLN A 187 -0.78 -7.79 -22.19
N SER A 188 0.52 -7.86 -21.87
CA SER A 188 1.40 -6.68 -22.02
C SER A 188 2.75 -6.93 -22.70
N SER A 189 3.31 -5.85 -23.28
CA SER A 189 4.73 -5.74 -23.67
C SER A 189 5.70 -5.78 -22.48
N ALA A 190 5.18 -5.92 -21.26
CA ALA A 190 5.91 -5.87 -20.00
C ALA A 190 5.97 -7.25 -19.31
N GLU A 191 5.76 -8.34 -20.04
CA GLU A 191 5.89 -9.72 -19.54
C GLU A 191 7.19 -9.92 -18.73
N LYS A 192 8.32 -9.48 -19.27
CA LYS A 192 9.63 -9.56 -18.60
C LYS A 192 9.66 -8.82 -17.26
N ASN A 193 8.99 -7.67 -17.19
CA ASN A 193 8.88 -6.90 -15.95
C ASN A 193 8.04 -7.67 -14.93
N MET A 194 6.89 -8.23 -15.31
CA MET A 194 6.04 -9.00 -14.40
C MET A 194 6.73 -10.29 -13.93
N GLN A 195 7.46 -10.99 -14.80
CA GLN A 195 8.30 -12.12 -14.40
C GLN A 195 9.39 -11.71 -13.40
N THR A 196 10.00 -10.54 -13.60
CA THR A 196 11.02 -10.02 -12.69
C THR A 196 10.40 -9.66 -11.32
N ALA A 197 9.23 -9.05 -11.31
CA ALA A 197 8.48 -8.77 -10.07
C ALA A 197 8.13 -10.07 -9.33
N ALA A 198 7.61 -11.08 -10.03
CA ALA A 198 7.27 -12.39 -9.47
C ALA A 198 8.49 -13.06 -8.81
N ARG A 199 9.62 -13.17 -9.53
CA ARG A 199 10.86 -13.76 -8.98
C ARG A 199 11.40 -13.02 -7.77
N LYS A 200 11.32 -11.69 -7.78
CA LYS A 200 11.73 -10.87 -6.63
C LYS A 200 10.82 -11.13 -5.43
N TRP A 201 9.52 -11.26 -5.66
CA TRP A 201 8.58 -11.58 -4.60
C TRP A 201 8.81 -12.97 -4.02
N GLU A 202 8.91 -14.01 -4.87
CA GLU A 202 9.20 -15.40 -4.45
C GLU A 202 10.42 -15.50 -3.52
N PHE A 203 11.43 -14.65 -3.73
CA PHE A 203 12.63 -14.61 -2.90
C PHE A 203 12.33 -14.19 -1.45
N VAL A 204 11.42 -13.24 -1.23
CA VAL A 204 11.09 -12.71 0.10
C VAL A 204 9.79 -13.24 0.67
N GLU A 205 8.94 -13.85 -0.15
CA GLU A 205 7.57 -14.29 0.15
C GLU A 205 7.47 -15.04 1.48
N LYS A 206 8.36 -16.01 1.69
CA LYS A 206 8.36 -16.88 2.88
C LYS A 206 8.57 -16.11 4.19
N ASN A 207 9.25 -14.96 4.14
CA ASN A 207 9.45 -14.10 5.31
C ASN A 207 8.20 -13.25 5.60
N VAL A 208 7.45 -12.91 4.56
CA VAL A 208 6.27 -12.04 4.68
C VAL A 208 5.02 -12.86 5.03
N ILE A 209 4.91 -14.08 4.49
CA ILE A 209 3.74 -14.96 4.65
C ILE A 209 3.96 -16.02 5.74
N GLY A 210 5.19 -16.51 5.87
CA GLY A 210 5.57 -17.42 6.93
C GLY A 210 6.08 -16.65 8.13
N GLU A 211 5.77 -17.11 9.34
CA GLU A 211 6.25 -16.54 10.62
C GLU A 211 7.77 -16.71 10.82
N ALA A 212 8.59 -16.24 9.88
CA ALA A 212 10.03 -16.44 9.88
C ALA A 212 10.80 -15.14 10.18
N SER A 213 11.30 -15.12 11.42
CA SER A 213 12.52 -14.47 11.91
C SER A 213 12.67 -12.95 11.76
N GLN A 214 12.75 -12.31 12.92
CA GLN A 214 13.43 -11.03 13.15
C GLN A 214 14.77 -11.02 12.38
N GLY A 215 14.85 -10.30 11.27
CA GLY A 215 16.12 -10.12 10.54
C GLY A 215 16.00 -9.84 9.05
N ALA A 216 14.93 -10.28 8.37
CA ALA A 216 14.79 -10.08 6.93
C ALA A 216 14.21 -8.70 6.53
N PHE A 217 13.91 -7.82 7.49
CA PHE A 217 13.15 -6.58 7.24
C PHE A 217 13.81 -5.62 6.24
N PHE A 218 15.14 -5.46 6.27
CA PHE A 218 15.85 -4.67 5.26
C PHE A 218 15.68 -5.24 3.86
N LEU A 219 15.78 -6.56 3.73
CA LEU A 219 15.68 -7.25 2.46
C LEU A 219 14.25 -7.19 1.92
N VAL A 220 13.25 -7.41 2.78
CA VAL A 220 11.83 -7.29 2.43
C VAL A 220 11.52 -5.86 1.97
N TYR A 221 11.96 -4.85 2.73
CA TYR A 221 11.77 -3.44 2.37
C TYR A 221 12.45 -3.08 1.05
N ALA A 222 13.71 -3.48 0.84
CA ALA A 222 14.39 -3.20 -0.42
C ALA A 222 13.73 -3.91 -1.61
N THR A 223 13.22 -5.12 -1.40
CA THR A 223 12.58 -5.92 -2.44
C THR A 223 11.24 -5.34 -2.87
N LYS A 224 10.40 -4.92 -1.91
CA LYS A 224 9.11 -4.29 -2.25
C LYS A 224 9.28 -3.00 -3.05
N THR A 225 10.25 -2.14 -2.70
CA THR A 225 10.54 -0.92 -3.46
C THR A 225 10.90 -1.23 -4.91
N ARG A 226 11.71 -2.28 -5.14
CA ARG A 226 12.07 -2.73 -6.49
C ARG A 226 10.87 -3.27 -7.25
N ILE A 227 10.00 -4.05 -6.59
CA ILE A 227 8.76 -4.57 -7.20
C ILE A 227 7.85 -3.41 -7.59
N THR A 228 7.58 -2.46 -6.69
CA THR A 228 6.71 -1.30 -6.97
C THR A 228 7.26 -0.44 -8.12
N ASN A 229 8.59 -0.25 -8.21
CA ASN A 229 9.21 0.44 -9.35
C ASN A 229 9.00 -0.28 -10.69
N ILE A 230 8.96 -1.60 -10.68
CA ILE A 230 8.70 -2.41 -11.88
C ILE A 230 7.22 -2.33 -12.28
N LEU A 231 6.32 -2.34 -11.29
CA LEU A 231 4.88 -2.27 -11.52
C LEU A 231 4.48 -0.88 -12.01
N ILE A 232 5.01 0.17 -11.37
CA ILE A 232 4.63 1.57 -11.59
C ILE A 232 5.87 2.47 -11.52
N PRO A 233 6.60 2.62 -12.64
CA PRO A 233 7.82 3.43 -12.68
C PRO A 233 7.62 4.90 -12.25
N SER A 234 6.42 5.46 -12.46
CA SER A 234 6.10 6.86 -12.16
C SER A 234 5.87 7.16 -10.68
N LEU A 235 5.82 6.15 -9.79
CA LEU A 235 5.60 6.38 -8.36
C LEU A 235 6.86 6.87 -7.60
N ASN A 236 8.07 6.70 -8.15
CA ASN A 236 9.33 6.87 -7.41
C ASN A 236 10.41 7.68 -8.16
N THR A 237 10.04 8.62 -9.04
CA THR A 237 11.01 9.53 -9.72
C THR A 237 11.82 10.45 -8.78
N THR A 238 11.86 10.19 -7.47
CA THR A 238 12.64 10.91 -6.45
C THR A 238 13.41 10.01 -5.47
N VAL A 239 13.55 8.71 -5.71
CA VAL A 239 14.43 7.87 -4.86
C VAL A 239 15.83 7.81 -5.47
N SER A 240 16.75 8.61 -4.93
CA SER A 240 18.20 8.52 -5.19
C SER A 240 18.66 7.08 -5.05
N SER A 241 19.28 6.57 -6.09
CA SER A 241 19.86 5.22 -6.15
C SER A 241 21.25 5.25 -5.53
N ASP A 242 21.30 5.35 -4.20
CA ASP A 242 22.55 5.09 -3.46
C ASP A 242 22.43 3.73 -2.77
N PHE A 243 22.54 2.67 -3.59
CA PHE A 243 23.04 1.33 -3.23
C PHE A 243 23.72 0.70 -4.43
#